data_AF-A0A1I7HD00-F1
#
_entry.id   AF-A0A1I7HD00-F1
#
_cell.length_a   1.000
_cell.length_b   1.000
_cell.length_c   1.000
_cell.angle_alpha   90.00
_cell.angle_beta   90.00
_cell.angle_gamma   90.00
#
_symmetry.space_group_name_H-M   'P 1'
#
loop_
_entity.id
_entity.type
_entity.pdbx_description
1 polymer ?
#
loop_
_entity_poly.entity_id
_entity_poly.type
_entity_poly.pdbx_seq_one_letter_code
_entity_poly.pdbx_strand_id
1 'polypeptide(L)'
;MVAREELLLLKTKILPAGADAIVDFLASRHQQIEMTHIVLENVPLLIIGRHGMIARIPSGGAMHKISQPNEILEHLKQYLNKHETLYLFINLPDLPLPREVTQVLEEVIRRDARKLELRRTIDEALEKRDRELFYKASRELNALLAESYDSTNTHNRGLF
;
A
#
# COMPACT_ATOMS: atom_id res chain seq x y z
N MET A 1 21.25 10.16 18.55
CA MET A 1 21.43 9.58 19.91
C MET A 1 20.46 10.26 20.85
N VAL A 2 19.87 9.50 21.77
CA VAL A 2 18.83 9.96 22.69
C VAL A 2 19.40 10.27 24.06
N ALA A 3 18.94 11.36 24.66
CA ALA A 3 19.31 11.66 26.03
C ALA A 3 18.62 10.69 26.99
N ARG A 4 19.33 10.23 28.01
CA ARG A 4 18.79 9.32 29.03
C ARG A 4 17.54 9.91 29.71
N GLU A 5 17.51 11.22 29.92
CA GLU A 5 16.36 11.91 30.51
C GLU A 5 15.10 11.81 29.64
N GLU A 6 15.25 11.84 28.30
CA GLU A 6 14.13 11.72 27.37
C GLU A 6 13.46 10.34 27.43
N LEU A 7 14.25 9.27 27.65
CA LEU A 7 13.70 7.93 27.88
C LEU A 7 12.99 7.83 29.23
N LEU A 8 13.54 8.44 30.29
CA LEU A 8 12.91 8.45 31.61
C LEU A 8 11.62 9.28 31.64
N LEU A 9 11.53 10.33 30.82
CA LEU A 9 10.31 11.11 30.58
C LEU A 9 9.18 10.26 29.98
N LEU A 10 9.44 9.11 29.37
CA LEU A 10 8.38 8.21 28.89
C LEU A 10 7.57 7.60 30.04
N LYS A 11 8.14 7.50 31.26
CA LYS A 11 7.45 7.03 32.46
C LYS A 11 6.36 7.97 32.95
N THR A 12 6.39 9.24 32.54
CA THR A 12 5.33 10.20 32.87
C THR A 12 4.12 10.09 31.96
N LYS A 13 4.22 9.30 30.87
CA LYS A 13 3.12 9.00 29.95
C LYS A 13 2.39 7.73 30.42
N ILE A 14 1.13 7.57 30.00
CA ILE A 14 0.38 6.33 30.25
C ILE A 14 1.08 5.21 29.47
N LEU A 15 1.82 4.38 30.20
CA LEU A 15 2.52 3.23 29.64
C LEU A 15 1.72 1.94 29.87
N PRO A 16 1.82 0.95 28.96
CA PRO A 16 1.24 -0.37 29.17
C PRO A 16 1.92 -1.10 30.34
N ALA A 17 1.20 -2.01 31.00
CA ALA A 17 1.72 -2.78 32.13
C ALA A 17 3.03 -3.52 31.75
N GLY A 18 4.06 -3.37 32.59
CA GLY A 18 5.40 -3.97 32.37
C GLY A 18 6.36 -3.12 31.53
N ALA A 19 5.92 -1.98 30.99
CA ALA A 19 6.78 -1.08 30.22
C ALA A 19 7.86 -0.37 31.06
N ASP A 20 7.68 -0.22 32.37
CA ASP A 20 8.66 0.46 33.23
C ASP A 20 10.03 -0.22 33.21
N ALA A 21 10.06 -1.54 33.32
CA ALA A 21 11.28 -2.33 33.27
C ALA A 21 11.97 -2.23 31.90
N ILE A 22 11.18 -2.11 30.83
CA ILE A 22 11.69 -1.91 29.46
C ILE A 22 12.29 -0.52 29.32
N VAL A 23 11.61 0.52 29.83
CA VAL A 23 12.12 1.90 29.79
C VAL A 23 13.42 2.05 30.58
N ASP A 24 13.52 1.41 31.76
CA ASP A 24 14.76 1.40 32.55
C ASP A 24 15.91 0.70 31.82
N PHE A 25 15.61 -0.43 31.18
CA PHE A 25 16.58 -1.16 30.38
C PHE A 25 17.07 -0.32 29.19
N LEU A 26 16.16 0.35 28.48
CA LEU A 26 16.50 1.24 27.37
C LEU A 26 17.30 2.46 27.85
N ALA A 27 16.95 3.07 28.98
CA ALA A 27 17.68 4.19 29.56
C ALA A 27 19.14 3.81 29.89
N SER A 28 19.39 2.58 30.34
CA SER A 28 20.75 2.07 30.60
C SER A 28 21.63 1.95 29.34
N ARG A 29 21.02 1.89 28.15
CA ARG A 29 21.69 1.77 26.84
C ARG A 29 21.36 2.93 25.90
N HIS A 30 20.98 4.10 26.44
CA HIS A 30 20.59 5.28 25.66
C HIS A 30 21.60 5.68 24.56
N GLN A 31 22.89 5.42 24.76
CA GLN A 31 23.93 5.69 23.76
C GLN A 31 23.82 4.83 22.49
N GLN A 32 23.15 3.68 22.57
CA GLN A 32 22.92 2.74 21.47
C GLN A 32 21.51 2.90 20.86
N ILE A 33 20.75 3.91 21.29
CA ILE A 33 19.35 4.10 20.92
C ILE A 33 19.17 5.45 20.23
N GLU A 34 18.39 5.44 19.16
CA GLU A 34 17.92 6.62 18.47
C GLU A 34 16.39 6.68 18.55
N MET A 35 15.86 7.80 19.04
CA MET A 35 14.42 8.03 19.20
C MET A 35 13.98 8.74 17.94
N THR A 36 13.14 8.07 17.17
CA THR A 36 12.48 8.67 16.02
C THR A 36 11.04 8.97 16.42
N HIS A 37 10.66 10.25 16.35
CA HIS A 37 9.28 10.65 16.49
C HIS A 37 8.61 10.63 15.12
N ILE A 38 7.70 9.67 14.89
CA ILE A 38 6.82 9.71 13.73
C ILE A 38 5.56 10.47 14.14
N VAL A 39 5.61 11.80 14.01
CA VAL A 39 4.45 12.68 14.25
C VAL A 39 3.65 12.79 12.96
N LEU A 40 2.76 11.84 12.72
CA LEU A 40 1.75 11.93 11.65
C LEU A 40 0.45 12.44 12.27
N GLU A 41 0.46 13.68 12.75
CA GLU A 41 -0.73 14.31 13.31
C GLU A 41 -1.64 14.81 12.18
N ASN A 42 -2.91 14.42 12.23
CA ASN A 42 -3.99 14.91 11.37
C ASN A 42 -3.88 14.61 9.86
N VAL A 43 -3.11 13.59 9.47
CA VAL A 43 -3.11 13.09 8.09
C VAL A 43 -3.83 11.75 7.93
N PRO A 44 -4.63 11.58 6.86
CA PRO A 44 -5.19 10.30 6.45
C PRO A 44 -4.07 9.30 6.15
N LEU A 45 -3.99 8.22 6.93
CA LEU A 45 -2.83 7.31 6.93
C LEU A 45 -3.26 5.86 7.04
N LEU A 46 -2.74 5.01 6.17
CA LEU A 46 -2.79 3.56 6.31
C LEU A 46 -1.41 3.02 6.69
N ILE A 47 -1.33 2.28 7.80
CA ILE A 47 -0.14 1.59 8.27
C ILE A 47 -0.36 0.09 8.08
N ILE A 48 0.54 -0.56 7.34
CA ILE A 48 0.57 -2.00 7.15
C ILE A 48 1.87 -2.53 7.73
N GLY A 49 1.80 -3.36 8.77
CA GLY A 49 2.97 -3.96 9.40
C GLY A 49 2.81 -5.46 9.63
N ARG A 50 3.90 -6.13 10.01
CA ARG A 50 3.90 -7.59 10.29
C ARG A 50 2.83 -8.03 11.29
N HIS A 51 2.54 -7.20 12.28
CA HIS A 51 1.65 -7.54 13.40
C HIS A 51 0.22 -7.01 13.24
N GLY A 52 -0.10 -6.37 12.10
CA GLY A 52 -1.44 -5.88 11.83
C GLY A 52 -1.47 -4.63 10.97
N MET A 53 -2.68 -4.12 10.78
CA MET A 53 -2.96 -2.91 10.01
C MET A 53 -3.64 -1.88 10.90
N ILE A 54 -3.31 -0.60 10.68
CA ILE A 54 -3.96 0.52 11.36
C ILE A 54 -4.27 1.58 10.31
N ALA A 55 -5.53 1.95 10.16
CA ALA A 55 -5.94 3.08 9.34
C ALA A 55 -6.35 4.25 10.24
N ARG A 56 -5.96 5.46 9.83
CA ARG A 56 -6.41 6.74 10.39
C ARG A 56 -7.12 7.47 9.27
N ILE A 57 -8.43 7.45 9.27
CA ILE A 57 -9.25 7.98 8.17
C ILE A 57 -10.23 9.01 8.74
N PRO A 58 -10.32 10.22 8.16
CA PRO A 58 -11.31 11.19 8.58
C PRO A 58 -12.71 10.72 8.18
N SER A 59 -13.63 10.69 9.13
CA SER A 59 -15.05 10.45 8.91
C SER A 59 -15.88 11.34 9.84
N GLY A 60 -16.98 11.91 9.33
CA GLY A 60 -17.87 12.75 10.14
C GLY A 60 -17.23 13.96 10.82
N GLY A 61 -16.10 14.48 10.33
CA GLY A 61 -15.37 15.61 10.92
C GLY A 61 -14.36 15.22 12.02
N ALA A 62 -14.19 13.93 12.32
CA ALA A 62 -13.21 13.42 13.27
C ALA A 62 -12.25 12.42 12.61
N MET A 63 -11.05 12.27 13.18
CA MET A 63 -10.09 11.24 12.75
C MET A 63 -10.39 9.92 13.46
N HIS A 64 -10.71 8.88 12.70
CA HIS A 64 -10.98 7.55 13.24
C HIS A 64 -9.75 6.66 13.09
N LYS A 65 -9.30 6.06 14.21
CA LYS A 65 -8.26 5.03 14.22
C LYS A 65 -8.92 3.65 14.23
N ILE A 66 -8.70 2.88 13.18
CA ILE A 66 -9.33 1.58 12.93
C ILE A 66 -8.22 0.56 12.73
N SER A 67 -8.38 -0.65 13.29
CA SER A 67 -7.36 -1.71 13.18
C SER A 67 -7.90 -3.02 12.59
N GLN A 68 -9.22 -3.12 12.37
CA GLN A 68 -9.86 -4.31 11.81
C GLN A 68 -9.88 -4.25 10.27
N PRO A 69 -9.41 -5.29 9.55
CA PRO A 69 -9.29 -5.25 8.09
C PRO A 69 -10.58 -4.91 7.34
N ASN A 70 -11.70 -5.49 7.76
CA ASN A 70 -13.00 -5.26 7.11
C ASN A 70 -13.48 -3.81 7.29
N GLU A 71 -13.35 -3.28 8.50
CA GLU A 71 -13.70 -1.89 8.80
C GLU A 71 -12.78 -0.91 8.06
N ILE A 72 -11.47 -1.20 8.00
CA ILE A 72 -10.50 -0.40 7.23
C ILE A 72 -10.95 -0.30 5.77
N LEU A 73 -11.34 -1.41 5.15
CA LEU A 73 -11.77 -1.45 3.76
C LEU A 73 -13.03 -0.60 3.51
N GLU A 74 -14.02 -0.68 4.40
CA GLU A 74 -15.25 0.13 4.28
C GLU A 74 -14.94 1.62 4.36
N HIS A 75 -14.12 2.03 5.32
CA HIS A 75 -13.72 3.42 5.49
C HIS A 75 -12.85 3.92 4.34
N LEU A 76 -11.95 3.09 3.80
CA LEU A 76 -11.14 3.44 2.64
C LEU A 76 -11.98 3.65 1.38
N LYS A 77 -12.98 2.78 1.14
CA LYS A 77 -13.90 2.95 0.00
C LYS A 77 -14.64 4.28 0.06
N GLN A 78 -15.13 4.65 1.25
CA GLN A 78 -15.82 5.94 1.44
C GLN A 78 -14.87 7.13 1.30
N TYR A 79 -13.63 7.00 1.78
CA TYR A 79 -12.63 8.05 1.78
C TYR A 79 -12.09 8.34 0.38
N LEU A 80 -11.69 7.31 -0.37
CA LEU A 80 -11.08 7.45 -1.69
C LEU A 80 -12.05 7.96 -2.76
N ASN A 81 -13.36 7.80 -2.56
CA ASN A 81 -14.38 8.43 -3.41
C ASN A 81 -14.30 9.97 -3.42
N LYS A 82 -13.61 10.59 -2.44
CA LYS A 82 -13.46 12.05 -2.33
C LYS A 82 -12.22 12.59 -3.05
N HIS A 83 -11.43 11.74 -3.72
CA HIS A 83 -10.16 12.10 -4.37
C HIS A 83 -9.12 12.77 -3.45
N GLU A 84 -9.15 12.45 -2.16
CA GLU A 84 -8.19 12.98 -1.20
C GLU A 84 -6.94 12.08 -1.09
N THR A 85 -5.80 12.69 -0.73
CA THR A 85 -4.52 11.99 -0.62
C THR A 85 -4.47 11.10 0.62
N LEU A 86 -4.33 9.79 0.42
CA LEU A 86 -4.04 8.81 1.47
C LEU A 86 -2.53 8.55 1.55
N TYR A 87 -1.94 8.75 2.72
CA TYR A 87 -0.55 8.37 2.96
C TYR A 87 -0.47 6.88 3.35
N LEU A 88 0.54 6.18 2.83
CA LEU A 88 0.74 4.76 3.07
C LEU A 88 2.11 4.52 3.72
N PHE A 89 2.12 3.86 4.87
CA PHE A 89 3.34 3.41 5.55
C PHE A 89 3.37 1.89 5.59
N ILE A 90 4.36 1.30 4.94
CA ILE A 90 4.55 -0.16 4.88
C ILE A 90 5.79 -0.52 5.69
N ASN A 91 5.61 -1.35 6.71
CA ASN A 91 6.68 -1.94 7.51
C ASN A 91 6.53 -3.47 7.51
N LEU A 92 6.68 -4.04 6.32
CA LEU A 92 6.68 -5.48 6.12
C LEU A 92 8.13 -5.93 5.88
N PRO A 93 8.54 -7.09 6.43
CA PRO A 93 9.80 -7.69 6.06
C PRO A 93 9.76 -8.05 4.56
N ASP A 94 10.88 -7.89 3.87
CA ASP A 94 11.04 -8.47 2.55
C ASP A 94 10.95 -10.00 2.66
N LEU A 95 9.79 -10.54 2.34
CA LEU A 95 9.61 -11.97 2.17
C LEU A 95 10.11 -12.32 0.77
N PRO A 96 10.94 -13.36 0.61
CA PRO A 96 11.28 -13.84 -0.71
C PRO A 96 9.98 -14.27 -1.39
N LEU A 97 9.58 -13.54 -2.42
CA LEU A 97 8.44 -13.89 -3.25
C LEU A 97 8.73 -15.27 -3.86
N PRO A 98 7.83 -16.26 -3.72
CA PRO A 98 7.94 -17.51 -4.45
C PRO A 98 8.11 -17.21 -5.94
N ARG A 99 8.95 -17.98 -6.64
CA ARG A 99 9.30 -17.71 -8.05
C ARG A 99 8.08 -17.64 -8.94
N GLU A 100 7.06 -18.43 -8.61
CA GLU A 100 5.78 -18.48 -9.29
C GLU A 100 5.04 -17.13 -9.18
N VAL A 101 5.08 -16.48 -8.01
CA VAL A 101 4.47 -15.17 -7.78
C VAL A 101 5.26 -14.07 -8.51
N THR A 102 6.59 -14.16 -8.52
CA THR A 102 7.43 -13.23 -9.28
C THR A 102 7.17 -13.32 -10.78
N GLN A 103 7.04 -14.52 -11.34
CA GLN A 103 6.73 -14.74 -12.75
C GLN A 103 5.37 -14.14 -13.13
N VAL A 104 4.34 -14.34 -12.30
CA VAL A 104 3.01 -13.75 -12.54
C VAL A 104 3.07 -12.23 -12.45
N LEU A 105 3.78 -11.66 -11.46
CA LEU A 105 3.95 -10.22 -11.34
C LEU A 105 4.69 -9.62 -12.55
N GLU A 106 5.77 -10.26 -13.00
CA GLU A 106 6.51 -9.84 -14.19
C GLU A 106 5.65 -9.92 -15.45
N GLU A 107 4.83 -10.96 -15.59
CA GLU A 107 3.89 -11.12 -16.70
C GLU A 107 2.83 -10.00 -16.69
N VAL A 108 2.27 -9.68 -15.53
CA VAL A 108 1.30 -8.58 -15.37
C VAL A 108 1.93 -7.23 -15.70
N ILE A 109 3.12 -6.95 -15.15
CA ILE A 109 3.87 -5.71 -15.43
C ILE A 109 4.16 -5.58 -16.92
N ARG A 110 4.61 -6.67 -17.56
CA ARG A 110 4.90 -6.69 -19.00
C ARG A 110 3.64 -6.46 -19.84
N ARG A 111 2.51 -7.07 -19.46
CA ARG A 111 1.21 -6.85 -20.12
C ARG A 111 0.76 -5.40 -20.03
N ASP A 112 0.86 -4.78 -18.85
CA ASP A 112 0.47 -3.39 -18.67
C ASP A 112 1.38 -2.42 -19.42
N ALA A 113 2.70 -2.67 -19.41
CA ALA A 113 3.64 -1.92 -20.23
C ALA A 113 3.29 -2.02 -21.73
N ARG A 114 2.93 -3.21 -22.21
CA ARG A 114 2.52 -3.42 -23.61
C ARG A 114 1.22 -2.71 -23.95
N LYS A 115 0.23 -2.70 -23.04
CA LYS A 115 -1.01 -1.93 -23.22
C LYS A 115 -0.74 -0.43 -23.35
N LEU A 116 0.17 0.11 -22.54
CA LEU A 116 0.56 1.51 -22.60
C LEU A 116 1.25 1.84 -23.93
N GLU A 117 2.17 0.98 -24.37
CA GLU A 117 2.87 1.12 -25.65
C GLU A 117 1.89 1.12 -26.84
N LEU A 118 0.95 0.17 -26.86
CA LEU A 118 -0.06 0.07 -27.93
C LEU A 118 -0.97 1.31 -27.98
N ARG A 119 -1.36 1.87 -26.83
CA ARG A 119 -2.12 3.13 -26.78
C ARG A 119 -1.33 4.27 -27.41
N ARG A 120 -0.04 4.39 -27.07
CA ARG A 120 0.83 5.39 -27.69
C ARG A 120 0.99 5.18 -29.19
N THR A 121 1.13 3.93 -29.64
CA THR A 121 1.18 3.61 -31.08
C THR A 121 -0.11 3.98 -31.80
N ILE A 122 -1.26 3.79 -31.15
CA ILE A 122 -2.57 4.22 -31.68
C ILE A 122 -2.62 5.74 -31.84
N ASP A 123 -2.18 6.49 -30.84
CA ASP A 123 -2.14 7.95 -30.88
C ASP A 123 -1.22 8.45 -32.01
N GLU A 124 -0.01 7.89 -32.11
CA GLU A 124 0.94 8.20 -33.20
C GLU A 124 0.39 7.84 -34.59
N ALA A 125 -0.36 6.74 -34.69
CA ALA A 125 -1.00 6.34 -35.94
C ALA A 125 -2.14 7.31 -36.34
N LEU A 126 -2.89 7.82 -35.37
CA LEU A 126 -3.93 8.83 -35.60
C LEU A 126 -3.32 10.17 -36.06
N GLU A 127 -2.22 10.60 -35.43
CA GLU A 127 -1.48 11.80 -35.84
C GLU A 127 -0.96 11.69 -37.28
N LYS A 128 -0.40 10.53 -37.63
CA LYS A 128 0.15 10.27 -38.98
C LYS A 128 -0.90 9.84 -40.00
N ARG A 129 -2.17 9.69 -39.59
CA ARG A 129 -3.27 9.14 -40.39
C ARG A 129 -2.96 7.76 -40.99
N ASP A 130 -2.13 6.98 -40.31
CA ASP A 130 -1.75 5.63 -40.71
C ASP A 130 -2.85 4.65 -40.25
N ARG A 131 -3.74 4.32 -41.19
CA ARG A 131 -4.86 3.42 -40.94
C ARG A 131 -4.41 1.99 -40.63
N GLU A 132 -3.36 1.49 -41.28
CA GLU A 132 -2.92 0.11 -41.08
C GLU A 132 -2.34 -0.08 -39.69
N LEU A 133 -1.47 0.85 -39.27
CA LEU A 133 -0.86 0.83 -37.94
C LEU A 133 -1.94 0.96 -36.84
N PHE A 134 -2.92 1.85 -37.04
CA PHE A 134 -4.04 2.01 -36.13
C PHE A 134 -4.84 0.71 -35.96
N TYR A 135 -5.28 0.08 -37.06
CA TYR A 135 -6.08 -1.14 -36.99
C TYR A 135 -5.29 -2.34 -36.44
N LYS A 136 -3.98 -2.39 -36.64
CA LYS A 136 -3.12 -3.44 -36.07
C LYS A 136 -2.98 -3.27 -34.56
N ALA A 137 -2.59 -2.08 -34.10
CA ALA A 137 -2.39 -1.80 -32.69
C ALA A 137 -3.70 -1.90 -31.89
N SER A 138 -4.82 -1.47 -32.46
CA SER A 138 -6.14 -1.56 -31.83
C SER A 138 -6.62 -3.01 -31.66
N ARG A 139 -6.38 -3.88 -32.65
CA ARG A 139 -6.71 -5.31 -32.54
C ARG A 139 -5.89 -6.01 -31.46
N GLU A 140 -4.60 -5.72 -31.41
CA GLU A 140 -3.70 -6.28 -30.39
C GLU A 140 -4.09 -5.81 -28.98
N LEU A 141 -4.42 -4.52 -28.81
CA LEU A 141 -4.88 -3.99 -27.54
C LEU A 141 -6.20 -4.65 -27.10
N ASN A 142 -7.15 -4.82 -28.02
CA ASN A 142 -8.43 -5.47 -27.71
C ASN A 142 -8.26 -6.94 -27.30
N ALA A 143 -7.34 -7.67 -27.92
CA ALA A 143 -7.01 -9.04 -27.52
C ALA A 143 -6.46 -9.09 -26.08
N LEU A 144 -5.52 -8.19 -25.74
CA LEU A 144 -4.95 -8.09 -24.39
C LEU A 144 -5.98 -7.67 -23.33
N LEU A 145 -7.03 -6.93 -23.71
CA LEU A 145 -8.12 -6.55 -22.80
C LEU A 145 -9.10 -7.72 -22.58
N ALA A 146 -9.35 -8.54 -23.61
CA ALA A 146 -10.22 -9.71 -23.51
C ALA A 146 -9.63 -10.81 -22.61
N GLU A 147 -8.32 -11.09 -22.71
CA GLU A 147 -7.63 -12.07 -21.85
C GLU A 147 -7.71 -11.74 -20.36
N SER A 148 -7.72 -10.45 -20.00
CA SER A 148 -7.89 -10.01 -18.61
C SER A 148 -9.28 -10.28 -18.02
N TYR A 149 -10.32 -10.52 -18.83
CA TYR A 149 -11.67 -10.80 -18.34
C TYR A 149 -11.91 -12.29 -18.00
N ASP A 150 -11.23 -13.22 -18.67
CA ASP A 150 -11.39 -14.67 -18.41
C ASP A 150 -10.63 -15.15 -17.16
N SER A 151 -9.57 -14.44 -16.78
CA SER A 151 -8.70 -14.77 -15.64
C SER A 151 -9.38 -14.59 -14.28
N THR A 152 -10.36 -13.68 -14.19
CA THR A 152 -11.09 -13.35 -12.95
C THR A 152 -12.26 -14.30 -12.66
N ASN A 153 -12.75 -15.04 -13.66
CA ASN A 153 -13.91 -15.93 -13.52
C ASN A 153 -13.54 -17.37 -13.11
N THR A 154 -12.28 -17.77 -13.24
CA THR A 154 -11.83 -19.14 -12.93
C THR A 154 -11.42 -19.35 -11.47
N HIS A 155 -11.18 -18.28 -10.70
CA HIS A 155 -10.80 -18.40 -9.27
C HIS A 155 -11.99 -18.50 -8.29
N ASN A 156 -13.24 -18.39 -8.76
CA ASN A 156 -14.44 -18.45 -7.91
C ASN A 156 -15.21 -19.78 -8.00
N ARG A 157 -14.64 -20.81 -8.63
CA ARG A 157 -15.21 -22.16 -8.73
C ARG A 157 -14.26 -23.19 -8.15
N GLY A 158 -14.21 -23.26 -6.83
CA GLY A 158 -13.50 -24.33 -6.14
C GLY A 158 -13.35 -24.05 -4.68
N LEU A 159 -14.44 -24.14 -3.93
CA LEU A 159 -14.51 -24.44 -2.50
C LEU A 159 -16.00 -24.62 -2.16
N PHE A 160 -16.52 -25.81 -2.51
CA PHE A 160 -17.57 -26.46 -1.74
C PHE A 160 -16.89 -27.42 -0.77
#